data_AF-A0A0F9CQX1-F1
#
_entry.id   AF-A0A0F9CQX1-F1
#
_cell.length_a   1.000
_cell.length_b   1.000
_cell.length_c   1.000
_cell.angle_alpha   90.00
_cell.angle_beta   90.00
_cell.angle_gamma   90.00
#
_symmetry.space_group_name_H-M   'P 1'
#
loop_
_entity.id
_entity.type
_entity.pdbx_description
1 polymer ?
#
loop_
_entity_poly.entity_id
_entity_poly.type
_entity_poly.pdbx_seq_one_letter_code
_entity_poly.pdbx_strand_id
1 'polypeptide(L)'
;MGFIEGLILSFVAGWVNSYLYRKYLRRRNKDWIVFLAVIFLSATWTIEILIYFEIFDMRWLNFLPWVNIPLIDKGKYFLWNSFIVFGLDFAITQQPGMEIIASFLLISYLFWYYFGSKLGKVFHGYRPYQQGHYLIFRPMKKFIKDRKKELEDSK
;
A
#
# COMPACT_ATOMS: atom_id res chain seq x y z
N MET A 1 -11.25 -2.61 -3.96
CA MET A 1 -10.25 -1.55 -3.91
C MET A 1 -10.91 -0.27 -4.35
N GLY A 2 -11.58 0.39 -3.40
CA GLY A 2 -12.03 1.76 -3.56
C GLY A 2 -10.89 2.75 -3.33
N PHE A 3 -11.12 4.04 -3.62
CA PHE A 3 -10.07 5.06 -3.56
C PHE A 3 -9.39 5.15 -2.18
N ILE A 4 -10.16 5.01 -1.09
CA ILE A 4 -9.62 5.05 0.28
C ILE A 4 -8.81 3.79 0.58
N GLU A 5 -9.28 2.63 0.13
CA GLU A 5 -8.53 1.37 0.24
C GLU A 5 -7.20 1.46 -0.51
N GLY A 6 -7.18 2.13 -1.67
CA GLY A 6 -5.96 2.42 -2.42
C GLY A 6 -4.97 3.31 -1.71
N LEU A 7 -5.43 4.32 -0.95
CA LEU A 7 -4.57 5.14 -0.09
C LEU A 7 -3.92 4.28 1.00
N ILE A 8 -4.73 3.47 1.70
CA ILE A 8 -4.26 2.59 2.78
C ILE A 8 -3.27 1.56 2.23
N LEU A 9 -3.59 0.93 1.11
CA LEU A 9 -2.71 -0.05 0.46
C LEU A 9 -1.40 0.58 -0.01
N SER A 10 -1.45 1.80 -0.57
CA SER A 10 -0.23 2.54 -0.93
C SER A 10 0.65 2.81 0.29
N PHE A 11 0.07 3.23 1.41
CA PHE A 11 0.79 3.43 2.65
C PHE A 11 1.44 2.14 3.16
N VAL A 12 0.67 1.04 3.26
CA VAL A 12 1.16 -0.26 3.73
C VAL A 12 2.24 -0.81 2.80
N ALA A 13 2.06 -0.70 1.49
CA ALA A 13 3.05 -1.12 0.50
C ALA A 13 4.35 -0.32 0.64
N GLY A 14 4.26 1.00 0.85
CA GLY A 14 5.44 1.83 1.13
C GLY A 14 6.19 1.37 2.38
N TRP A 15 5.46 1.05 3.45
CA TRP A 15 6.02 0.54 4.69
C TRP A 15 6.72 -0.82 4.51
N VAL A 16 6.06 -1.76 3.84
CA VAL A 16 6.60 -3.09 3.53
C VAL A 16 7.81 -2.99 2.60
N ASN A 17 7.78 -2.11 1.60
CA ASN A 17 8.91 -1.85 0.72
C ASN A 17 10.14 -1.40 1.53
N SER A 18 9.95 -0.54 2.54
CA SER A 18 11.04 -0.16 3.45
C SER A 18 11.65 -1.35 4.19
N TYR A 19 10.81 -2.27 4.70
CA TYR A 19 11.26 -3.50 5.33
C TYR A 19 12.07 -4.40 4.38
N LEU A 20 11.50 -4.70 3.21
CA LEU A 20 12.12 -5.55 2.19
C LEU A 20 13.44 -4.95 1.68
N TYR A 21 13.45 -3.63 1.48
CA TYR A 21 14.64 -2.90 1.07
C TYR A 21 15.77 -3.06 2.08
N ARG A 22 15.51 -2.83 3.37
CA ARG A 22 16.51 -3.00 4.43
C ARG A 22 17.02 -4.44 4.50
N LYS A 23 16.11 -5.41 4.48
CA LYS A 23 16.42 -6.81 4.78
C LYS A 23 17.12 -7.53 3.63
N TYR A 24 16.70 -7.29 2.39
CA TYR A 24 17.13 -8.09 1.25
C TYR A 24 17.78 -7.27 0.13
N LEU A 25 17.19 -6.12 -0.23
CA LEU A 25 17.50 -5.50 -1.53
C LEU A 25 18.66 -4.51 -1.48
N ARG A 26 18.87 -3.84 -0.33
CA ARG A 26 19.94 -2.85 -0.15
C ARG A 26 21.34 -3.43 -0.35
N ARG A 27 21.54 -4.73 -0.09
CA ARG A 27 22.83 -5.40 -0.31
C ARG A 27 23.22 -5.49 -1.79
N ARG A 28 22.22 -5.49 -2.68
CA ARG A 28 22.42 -5.71 -4.13
C ARG A 28 22.42 -4.43 -4.94
N ASN A 29 21.44 -3.54 -4.73
CA ASN A 29 21.39 -2.22 -5.38
C ASN A 29 20.58 -1.22 -4.54
N LYS A 30 21.02 0.04 -4.49
CA LYS A 30 20.33 1.13 -3.79
C LYS A 30 19.01 1.50 -4.48
N ASP A 31 18.88 1.28 -5.78
CA ASP A 31 17.75 1.75 -6.59
C ASP A 31 16.51 0.84 -6.51
N TRP A 32 16.63 -0.35 -5.92
CA TRP A 32 15.52 -1.29 -5.74
C TRP A 32 14.32 -0.68 -5.03
N ILE A 33 14.54 0.29 -4.14
CA ILE A 33 13.46 0.97 -3.43
C ILE A 33 12.55 1.77 -4.37
N VAL A 34 13.15 2.39 -5.39
CA VAL A 34 12.45 3.19 -6.41
C VAL A 34 11.77 2.25 -7.39
N PHE A 35 12.48 1.21 -7.85
CA PHE A 35 11.95 0.25 -8.80
C PHE A 35 10.68 -0.44 -8.28
N LEU A 36 10.68 -0.89 -7.01
CA LEU A 36 9.50 -1.48 -6.38
C LEU A 36 8.35 -0.46 -6.22
N ALA A 37 8.68 0.81 -5.94
CA ALA A 37 7.67 1.86 -5.87
C ALA A 37 6.99 2.09 -7.22
N VAL A 38 7.77 2.17 -8.29
CA VAL A 38 7.26 2.36 -9.65
C VAL A 38 6.38 1.20 -10.07
N ILE A 39 6.82 -0.05 -9.85
CA ILE A 39 6.02 -1.24 -10.18
C ILE A 39 4.70 -1.25 -9.42
N PHE A 40 4.73 -0.99 -8.12
CA PHE A 40 3.52 -1.04 -7.30
C PHE A 40 2.53 0.05 -7.71
N LEU A 41 3.00 1.28 -7.85
CA LEU A 41 2.14 2.41 -8.21
C LEU A 41 1.60 2.28 -9.62
N SER A 42 2.41 1.84 -10.58
CA SER A 42 1.94 1.62 -11.95
C SER A 42 0.87 0.54 -12.00
N ALA A 43 1.08 -0.60 -11.35
CA ALA A 43 0.08 -1.66 -11.28
C ALA A 43 -1.23 -1.19 -10.64
N THR A 44 -1.14 -0.44 -9.54
CA THR A 44 -2.33 0.07 -8.83
C THR A 44 -3.09 1.07 -9.69
N TRP A 45 -2.40 2.05 -10.28
CA TRP A 45 -3.03 3.02 -11.17
C TRP A 45 -3.65 2.37 -12.41
N THR A 46 -2.95 1.41 -13.03
CA THR A 46 -3.51 0.69 -14.18
C THR A 46 -4.80 -0.02 -13.80
N ILE A 47 -4.84 -0.73 -12.68
CA ILE A 47 -6.06 -1.42 -12.23
C ILE A 47 -7.19 -0.42 -12.00
N GLU A 48 -6.96 0.67 -11.27
CA GLU A 48 -7.99 1.66 -10.97
C GLU A 48 -8.49 2.40 -12.21
N ILE A 49 -7.60 2.74 -13.15
CA ILE A 49 -7.97 3.33 -14.44
C ILE A 49 -8.86 2.36 -15.23
N LEU A 50 -8.50 1.07 -15.31
CA LEU A 50 -9.29 0.07 -16.01
C LEU A 50 -10.68 -0.11 -15.39
N ILE A 51 -10.80 0.02 -14.07
CA ILE A 51 -12.08 0.00 -13.36
C ILE A 51 -12.87 1.27 -13.64
N TYR A 52 -12.23 2.44 -13.56
CA TYR A 52 -12.87 3.75 -13.72
C TYR A 52 -13.48 3.93 -15.11
N PHE A 53 -12.80 3.44 -16.15
CA PHE A 53 -13.29 3.42 -17.54
C PHE A 53 -14.20 2.22 -17.85
N GLU A 54 -14.62 1.47 -16.83
CA GLU A 54 -15.53 0.33 -16.94
C GLU A 54 -15.06 -0.82 -17.84
N ILE A 55 -13.74 -0.90 -18.11
CA ILE A 55 -13.14 -2.00 -18.87
C ILE A 55 -13.25 -3.29 -18.05
N PHE A 56 -13.08 -3.19 -16.72
CA PHE A 56 -13.42 -4.27 -15.79
C PHE A 56 -14.81 -4.08 -15.20
N ASP A 57 -15.68 -5.06 -15.41
CA ASP A 57 -17.03 -5.03 -14.86
C ASP A 57 -17.06 -5.45 -13.39
N MET A 58 -17.05 -4.48 -12.48
CA MET A 58 -17.06 -4.74 -11.03
C MET A 58 -18.34 -5.37 -10.48
N ARG A 59 -19.41 -5.52 -11.27
CA ARG A 59 -20.62 -6.22 -10.82
C ARG A 59 -20.42 -7.69 -10.52
N TRP A 60 -19.30 -8.29 -10.95
CA TRP A 60 -18.98 -9.64 -10.51
C TRP A 60 -19.08 -9.76 -8.99
N LEU A 61 -18.76 -8.70 -8.23
CA LEU A 61 -18.86 -8.63 -6.76
C LEU A 61 -20.27 -8.71 -6.18
N ASN A 62 -21.32 -8.52 -6.97
CA ASN A 62 -22.71 -8.70 -6.53
C ASN A 62 -23.05 -10.16 -6.16
N PHE A 63 -22.10 -11.09 -6.34
CA PHE A 63 -22.20 -12.43 -5.75
C PHE A 63 -22.27 -12.39 -4.21
N LEU A 64 -21.74 -11.34 -3.59
CA LEU A 64 -21.82 -11.10 -2.15
C LEU A 64 -23.20 -10.51 -1.80
N PRO A 65 -23.95 -11.08 -0.85
CA PRO A 65 -25.35 -10.73 -0.62
C PRO A 65 -25.56 -9.31 -0.05
N TRP A 66 -24.51 -8.71 0.51
CA TRP A 66 -24.52 -7.34 1.04
C TRP A 66 -23.93 -6.30 0.08
N VAL A 67 -23.43 -6.71 -1.09
CA VAL A 67 -22.87 -5.81 -2.10
C VAL A 67 -23.92 -5.55 -3.16
N ASN A 68 -24.21 -4.28 -3.42
CA ASN A 68 -25.13 -3.88 -4.47
C ASN A 68 -24.51 -2.79 -5.36
N ILE A 69 -23.82 -3.22 -6.42
CA ILE A 69 -23.26 -2.32 -7.42
C ILE A 69 -24.29 -2.09 -8.54
N PRO A 70 -24.60 -0.84 -8.89
CA PRO A 70 -25.67 -0.53 -9.84
C PRO A 70 -25.39 -0.93 -11.30
N LEU A 71 -26.48 -1.13 -12.05
CA LEU A 71 -26.75 -0.45 -13.33
C LEU A 71 -25.59 0.32 -14.02
N ILE A 72 -25.47 1.56 -13.62
CA ILE A 72 -24.84 2.62 -14.41
C ILE A 72 -23.65 3.10 -13.59
N ASP A 73 -22.56 3.48 -14.26
CA ASP A 73 -21.32 3.95 -13.62
C ASP A 73 -20.75 2.95 -12.59
N LYS A 74 -20.84 1.65 -12.89
CA LYS A 74 -20.51 0.54 -11.97
C LYS A 74 -19.08 0.61 -11.43
N GLY A 75 -18.13 0.96 -12.30
CA GLY A 75 -16.72 1.08 -11.93
C GLY A 75 -16.45 2.29 -11.03
N LYS A 76 -17.05 3.43 -11.38
CA LYS A 76 -16.93 4.67 -10.59
C LYS A 76 -17.62 4.52 -9.23
N TYR A 77 -18.81 3.92 -9.20
CA TYR A 77 -19.53 3.62 -7.97
C TYR A 77 -18.70 2.76 -7.03
N PHE A 78 -18.08 1.69 -7.55
CA PHE A 78 -17.19 0.83 -6.76
C PHE A 78 -15.97 1.60 -6.20
N LEU A 79 -15.36 2.47 -6.99
CA LEU A 79 -14.18 3.23 -6.56
C LEU A 79 -14.52 4.27 -5.48
N TRP A 80 -15.66 4.95 -5.61
CA TRP A 80 -16.10 5.95 -4.64
C TRP A 80 -16.63 5.33 -3.34
N ASN A 81 -17.31 4.19 -3.41
CA ASN A 81 -17.81 3.46 -2.25
C ASN A 81 -16.74 2.49 -1.74
N SER A 82 -15.69 3.05 -1.14
CA SER A 82 -14.66 2.26 -0.46
C SER A 82 -15.28 1.41 0.65
N PHE A 83 -14.73 0.21 0.91
CA PHE A 83 -15.24 -0.76 1.88
C PHE A 83 -16.58 -1.44 1.54
N ILE A 84 -17.10 -1.26 0.33
CA ILE A 84 -18.32 -1.95 -0.12
C ILE A 84 -18.21 -3.47 -0.01
N VAL A 85 -17.02 -4.03 -0.25
CA VAL A 85 -16.74 -5.48 -0.10
C VAL A 85 -16.96 -5.95 1.35
N PHE A 86 -16.75 -5.08 2.33
CA PHE A 86 -17.00 -5.34 3.75
C PHE A 86 -18.43 -5.00 4.19
N GLY A 87 -19.32 -4.65 3.25
CA GLY A 87 -20.72 -4.29 3.53
C GLY A 87 -20.94 -2.84 3.98
N LEU A 88 -19.92 -1.99 3.87
CA LEU A 88 -20.05 -0.56 4.12
C LEU A 88 -20.31 0.15 2.80
N ASP A 89 -21.57 0.49 2.55
CA ASP A 89 -21.98 1.26 1.38
C ASP A 89 -22.31 2.71 1.78
N PHE A 90 -21.57 3.66 1.20
CA PHE A 90 -21.79 5.09 1.43
C PHE A 90 -22.79 5.69 0.43
N ALA A 91 -23.30 4.89 -0.51
CA ALA A 91 -24.25 5.28 -1.55
C ALA A 91 -23.80 6.52 -2.36
N ILE A 92 -22.48 6.67 -2.55
CA ILE A 92 -21.91 7.80 -3.30
C ILE A 92 -22.08 7.52 -4.79
N THR A 93 -22.93 8.31 -5.44
CA THR A 93 -23.11 8.29 -6.89
C THR A 93 -22.22 9.33 -7.57
N GLN A 94 -21.90 9.09 -8.84
CA GLN A 94 -21.08 10.02 -9.62
C GLN A 94 -21.73 11.41 -9.68
N GLN A 95 -20.94 12.44 -9.41
CA GLN A 95 -21.33 13.84 -9.50
C GLN A 95 -20.36 14.61 -10.43
N PRO A 96 -20.80 15.71 -11.05
CA PRO A 96 -19.91 16.59 -11.80
C PRO A 96 -18.72 17.04 -10.94
N GLY A 97 -17.51 17.00 -11.50
CA GLY A 97 -16.27 17.38 -10.81
C GLY A 97 -15.57 16.25 -10.04
N MET A 98 -16.22 15.09 -9.83
CA MET A 98 -15.57 13.93 -9.20
C MET A 98 -14.36 13.40 -10.01
N GLU A 99 -14.34 13.57 -11.32
CA GLU A 99 -13.23 13.12 -12.17
C GLU A 99 -11.91 13.87 -11.85
N ILE A 100 -12.02 15.16 -11.53
CA ILE A 100 -10.89 15.98 -11.11
C ILE A 100 -10.39 15.48 -9.75
N ILE A 101 -11.31 15.22 -8.82
CA ILE A 101 -10.98 14.70 -7.49
C ILE A 101 -10.33 13.31 -7.60
N ALA A 102 -10.84 12.43 -8.46
CA ALA A 102 -10.26 11.11 -8.72
C ALA A 102 -8.81 11.22 -9.22
N SER A 103 -8.54 12.17 -10.12
CA SER A 103 -7.18 12.43 -10.61
C SER A 103 -6.24 12.89 -9.49
N PHE A 104 -6.70 13.80 -8.62
CA PHE A 104 -5.95 14.21 -7.43
C PHE A 104 -5.72 13.05 -6.46
N LEU A 105 -6.71 12.19 -6.25
CA LEU A 105 -6.62 11.00 -5.40
C LEU A 105 -5.58 10.01 -5.94
N LEU A 106 -5.59 9.72 -7.24
CA LEU A 106 -4.61 8.85 -7.87
C LEU A 106 -3.18 9.38 -7.69
N ILE A 107 -2.96 10.68 -7.90
CA ILE A 107 -1.65 11.31 -7.65
C ILE A 107 -1.28 11.23 -6.17
N SER A 108 -2.26 11.36 -5.27
CA SER A 108 -2.03 11.31 -3.82
C SER A 108 -1.44 9.97 -3.35
N TYR A 109 -1.61 8.88 -4.10
CA TYR A 109 -1.08 7.55 -3.76
C TYR A 109 0.45 7.56 -3.69
N LEU A 110 1.10 8.34 -4.57
CA LEU A 110 2.53 8.54 -4.53
C LEU A 110 2.99 9.10 -3.18
N PHE A 111 2.27 10.09 -2.66
CA PHE A 111 2.58 10.71 -1.38
C PHE A 111 2.34 9.75 -0.21
N TRP A 112 1.24 8.99 -0.22
CA TRP A 112 0.96 7.99 0.81
C TRP A 112 1.97 6.85 0.82
N TYR A 113 2.37 6.38 -0.36
CA TYR A 113 3.43 5.39 -0.50
C TYR A 113 4.76 5.91 0.04
N TYR A 114 5.14 7.14 -0.33
CA TYR A 114 6.35 7.78 0.16
C TYR A 114 6.33 7.97 1.69
N PHE A 115 5.19 8.40 2.22
CA PHE A 115 4.98 8.58 3.65
C PHE A 115 5.11 7.25 4.41
N GLY A 116 4.45 6.20 3.94
CA GLY A 116 4.57 4.84 4.49
C GLY A 116 6.01 4.33 4.44
N SER A 117 6.74 4.58 3.35
CA SER A 117 8.15 4.23 3.25
C SER A 117 9.03 4.98 4.26
N LYS A 118 8.82 6.28 4.44
CA LYS A 118 9.53 7.08 5.44
C LYS A 118 9.29 6.56 6.86
N LEU A 119 8.04 6.36 7.25
CA LEU A 119 7.73 5.82 8.57
C LEU A 119 8.30 4.40 8.73
N GLY A 120 8.17 3.54 7.72
CA GLY A 120 8.77 2.22 7.74
C GLY A 120 10.29 2.27 7.95
N LYS A 121 10.99 3.28 7.40
CA LYS A 121 12.44 3.47 7.64
C LYS A 121 12.75 3.90 9.07
N VAL A 122 11.88 4.69 9.71
CA VAL A 122 12.00 5.07 11.12
C VAL A 122 11.85 3.82 12.01
N PHE A 123 10.85 2.99 11.73
CA PHE A 123 10.58 1.80 12.53
C PHE A 123 11.56 0.66 12.29
N HIS A 124 11.90 0.37 11.04
CA HIS A 124 12.81 -0.72 10.69
C HIS A 124 14.28 -0.32 10.73
N GLY A 125 14.62 0.95 10.54
CA GLY A 125 15.99 1.43 10.43
C GLY A 125 16.43 1.63 8.98
N TYR A 126 17.37 2.55 8.77
CA TYR A 126 17.78 2.96 7.41
C TYR A 126 18.75 1.95 6.77
N ARG A 127 19.77 1.52 7.53
CA ARG A 127 20.86 0.63 7.06
C ARG A 127 20.65 -0.81 7.55
N PRO A 128 21.26 -1.83 6.92
CA PRO A 128 21.09 -3.24 7.33
C PRO A 128 21.49 -3.44 8.80
N TYR A 129 22.61 -2.81 9.19
CA TYR A 129 23.17 -2.80 10.54
C TYR A 129 22.51 -1.79 11.50
N GLN A 130 21.73 -0.84 10.99
CA GLN A 130 20.94 0.05 11.85
C GLN A 130 19.63 -0.64 12.17
N GLN A 131 19.36 -0.81 13.45
CA GLN A 131 18.10 -1.35 13.94
C GLN A 131 17.21 -0.16 14.34
N GLY A 132 16.00 -0.07 13.77
CA GLY A 132 15.08 1.04 14.02
C GLY A 132 14.39 0.97 15.40
N HIS A 133 13.45 1.89 15.64
CA HIS A 133 12.77 2.04 16.93
C HIS A 133 12.00 0.81 17.42
N TYR A 134 11.75 -0.20 16.56
CA TYR A 134 11.17 -1.48 16.98
C TYR A 134 12.00 -2.18 18.08
N LEU A 135 13.28 -1.82 18.21
CA LEU A 135 14.15 -2.32 19.29
C LEU A 135 13.72 -1.93 20.69
N ILE A 136 13.03 -0.80 20.86
CA ILE A 136 12.56 -0.35 22.17
C ILE A 136 11.64 -1.41 22.79
N PHE A 137 10.90 -2.15 21.96
CA PHE A 137 10.00 -3.21 22.38
C PHE A 137 10.62 -4.62 22.32
N ARG A 138 11.89 -4.75 21.92
CA ARG A 138 12.52 -6.05 21.76
C ARG A 138 13.02 -6.57 23.12
N PRO A 139 12.67 -7.80 23.53
CA PRO A 139 13.12 -8.34 24.82
C PRO A 139 14.65 -8.44 24.87
N MET A 140 15.25 -7.81 25.88
CA MET A 140 16.70 -7.61 26.02
C MET A 140 17.51 -8.92 25.94
N LYS A 141 16.94 -10.03 26.44
CA LYS A 141 17.54 -11.38 26.37
C LYS A 141 17.80 -11.85 24.94
N LYS A 142 16.90 -11.55 23.99
CA LYS A 142 17.04 -11.96 22.58
C LYS A 142 18.09 -11.10 21.86
N PHE A 143 18.18 -9.82 22.19
CA PHE A 143 19.19 -8.91 21.66
C PHE A 143 20.62 -9.33 22.04
N ILE A 144 20.84 -9.71 23.31
CA ILE A 144 22.16 -10.19 23.77
C ILE A 144 22.56 -11.49 23.07
N LYS A 145 21.60 -12.41 22.87
CA LYS A 145 21.85 -13.70 22.20
C LYS A 145 22.21 -13.51 20.72
N ASP A 146 21.49 -12.67 19.99
CA ASP A 146 21.75 -12.41 18.58
C ASP A 146 23.10 -11.70 18.37
N ARG A 147 23.46 -10.76 19.25
CA ARG A 147 24.74 -10.05 19.19
C ARG A 147 25.94 -10.96 19.44
N LYS A 148 25.80 -11.96 20.33
CA LYS A 148 26.82 -13.01 20.53
C LYS A 148 26.99 -13.87 19.29
N LYS A 149 25.88 -14.25 18.65
CA LYS A 149 25.90 -15.05 17.42
C LYS A 149 26.57 -14.34 16.25
N GLU A 150 26.28 -13.06 16.04
CA GLU A 150 26.94 -12.25 15.00
C GLU A 150 28.46 -12.10 15.22
N LEU A 151 28.92 -12.09 16.48
CA LEU A 151 30.34 -12.05 16.82
C LEU A 151 31.04 -13.40 16.59
N GLU A 152 30.35 -14.51 16.80
CA GLU A 152 30.86 -15.86 16.53
C GLU A 152 30.94 -16.15 15.03
N ASP A 153 29.91 -15.77 14.25
CA ASP A 153 29.88 -15.96 12.80
C ASP A 153 30.87 -15.04 12.04
N SER A 154 31.45 -14.04 12.70
CA SER A 154 32.45 -13.12 12.13
C SER A 154 33.92 -13.51 12.37
N LYS A 155 34.16 -14.62 13.08
CA LYS A 155 35.49 -15.22 13.28
C LYS A 155 35.71 -16.38 12.32
#